data_AF-A0A9D1GHW0-F1
#
_entry.id   AF-A0A9D1GHW0-F1
#
_cell.length_a   1.000
_cell.length_b   1.000
_cell.length_c   1.000
_cell.angle_alpha   90.00
_cell.angle_beta   90.00
_cell.angle_gamma   90.00
#
_symmetry.space_group_name_H-M   'P 1'
#
loop_
_entity.id
_entity.type
_entity.pdbx_description
1 polymer ?
#
loop_
_entity_poly.entity_id
_entity_poly.type
_entity_poly.pdbx_seq_one_letter_code
_entity_poly.pdbx_strand_id
1 'polypeptide(L)'
;MAILIAAVLTLCFTFTSCGKDDEKENDIYTGVITGNTDVATAVSGTYTGKRTIGTTVVSDAYIVRISRLTSTSVQVSADFYSSGSANYNVSLQGNIYVFSNETDPNISITVTGKTLNINYLTVGGYMMTYTGIKD
;
A
#
# COMPACT_ATOMS: atom_id res chain seq x y z
N MET A 1 43.67 -20.53 49.06
CA MET A 1 42.41 -21.15 48.61
C MET A 1 41.95 -20.46 47.34
N ALA A 2 41.38 -21.23 46.41
CA ALA A 2 40.79 -20.87 45.09
C ALA A 2 41.79 -20.36 44.03
N ILE A 3 42.24 -21.14 43.05
CA ILE A 3 41.58 -21.87 41.92
C ILE A 3 41.40 -20.99 40.67
N LEU A 4 42.01 -21.51 39.60
CA LEU A 4 42.08 -21.16 38.18
C LEU A 4 40.72 -21.14 37.45
N ILE A 5 40.57 -20.37 36.37
CA ILE A 5 39.78 -20.61 35.12
C ILE A 5 40.12 -19.45 34.15
N ALA A 6 40.98 -19.62 33.15
CA ALA A 6 40.79 -20.21 31.82
C ALA A 6 40.04 -19.31 30.80
N ALA A 7 40.85 -18.71 29.91
CA ALA A 7 40.69 -18.41 28.47
C ALA A 7 39.30 -18.17 27.84
N VAL A 8 39.15 -17.04 27.13
CA VAL A 8 38.61 -17.01 25.75
C VAL A 8 39.34 -15.94 24.93
N LEU A 9 39.98 -16.42 23.86
CA LEU A 9 40.55 -15.67 22.75
C LEU A 9 39.43 -15.37 21.74
N THR A 10 39.10 -14.09 21.53
CA THR A 10 38.44 -13.66 20.28
C THR A 10 39.02 -12.34 19.83
N LEU A 11 39.76 -12.43 18.71
CA LEU A 11 40.36 -11.32 17.98
C LEU A 11 39.28 -10.40 17.42
N CYS A 12 39.14 -9.19 17.98
CA CYS A 12 38.48 -8.10 17.28
C CYS A 12 39.53 -7.34 16.48
N PHE A 13 39.67 -7.71 15.20
CA PHE A 13 40.42 -6.92 14.23
C PHE A 13 39.84 -5.51 14.14
N THR A 14 40.67 -4.51 14.36
CA THR A 14 40.40 -3.13 14.00
C THR A 14 40.81 -2.91 12.54
N PHE A 15 39.87 -2.45 11.71
CA PHE A 15 40.21 -1.79 10.45
C PHE A 15 39.47 -0.45 10.38
N THR A 16 40.26 0.62 10.54
CA THR A 16 39.94 1.96 10.04
C THR A 16 39.78 1.88 8.53
N SER A 17 38.68 2.38 8.00
CA SER A 17 38.55 2.68 6.58
C SER A 17 37.81 3.99 6.38
N CYS A 18 38.62 5.02 6.08
CA CYS A 18 38.32 6.22 5.30
C CYS A 18 36.92 6.81 5.45
N GLY A 19 36.82 7.79 6.36
CA GLY A 19 35.77 8.81 6.27
C GLY A 19 35.88 9.54 4.94
N LYS A 20 34.85 9.37 4.11
CA LYS A 20 34.33 10.49 3.33
C LYS A 20 33.09 10.95 4.06
N ASP A 21 33.11 12.21 4.46
CA ASP A 21 31.96 12.98 4.89
C ASP A 21 30.90 12.93 3.79
N ASP A 22 29.99 11.96 3.87
CA ASP A 22 28.73 12.02 3.17
C ASP A 22 27.65 12.12 4.24
N GLU A 23 27.37 13.38 4.58
CA GLU A 23 26.12 13.95 5.04
C GLU A 23 25.21 13.05 5.89
N LYS A 24 25.12 13.40 7.18
CA LYS A 24 24.14 12.88 8.13
C LYS A 24 22.73 12.98 7.57
N GLU A 25 22.17 11.86 7.15
CA GLU A 25 20.73 11.68 7.13
C GLU A 25 20.38 10.40 7.89
N ASN A 26 19.38 10.53 8.77
CA ASN A 26 18.60 9.46 9.37
C ASN A 26 19.00 8.91 10.76
N ASP A 27 19.39 9.78 11.69
CA ASP A 27 19.50 9.43 13.12
C ASP A 27 18.32 9.94 13.95
N ILE A 28 17.07 9.60 13.60
CA ILE A 28 15.92 9.56 14.51
C ILE A 28 14.89 8.53 14.01
N TYR A 29 15.06 7.24 14.34
CA TYR A 29 13.91 6.36 14.65
C TYR A 29 14.32 5.04 15.32
N THR A 30 14.94 5.10 16.51
CA THR A 30 15.06 3.93 17.39
C THR A 30 13.87 3.83 18.34
N GLY A 31 12.66 3.93 17.79
CA GLY A 31 11.40 3.57 18.43
C GLY A 31 10.79 2.41 17.66
N VAL A 32 10.37 1.37 18.35
CA VAL A 32 9.70 0.18 17.77
C VAL A 32 8.72 0.56 16.64
N ILE A 33 9.07 0.31 15.37
CA ILE A 33 8.12 0.39 14.26
C ILE A 33 7.32 -0.91 14.26
N THR A 34 6.21 -0.93 14.98
CA THR A 34 5.14 -1.90 14.77
C THR A 34 4.21 -1.39 13.67
N GLY A 35 4.26 -2.00 12.50
CA GLY A 35 3.31 -1.77 11.40
C GLY A 35 3.98 -1.26 10.13
N ASN A 36 3.58 -1.79 8.97
CA ASN A 36 3.96 -1.26 7.68
C ASN A 36 3.40 0.17 7.56
N THR A 37 4.24 1.19 7.71
CA THR A 37 3.85 2.60 7.59
C THR A 37 3.60 3.01 6.14
N ASP A 38 4.01 2.18 5.16
CA ASP A 38 3.81 2.40 3.73
C ASP A 38 2.71 1.47 3.18
N VAL A 39 1.49 1.76 3.61
CA VAL A 39 0.28 1.05 3.15
C VAL A 39 -0.01 1.33 1.68
N ALA A 40 0.42 2.48 1.16
CA ALA A 40 0.23 2.85 -0.23
C ALA A 40 1.03 1.95 -1.19
N THR A 41 2.27 1.58 -0.83
CA THR A 41 3.06 0.63 -1.62
C THR A 41 2.38 -0.74 -1.72
N ALA A 42 1.73 -1.22 -0.64
CA ALA A 42 1.05 -2.52 -0.64
C ALA A 42 -0.09 -2.59 -1.69
N VAL A 43 -0.83 -1.49 -1.86
CA VAL A 43 -2.00 -1.44 -2.77
C VAL A 43 -1.70 -0.87 -4.15
N SER A 44 -0.50 -0.33 -4.39
CA SER A 44 -0.15 0.24 -5.69
C SER A 44 0.10 -0.84 -6.74
N GLY A 45 -0.45 -0.69 -7.94
CA GLY A 45 -0.30 -1.65 -9.04
C GLY A 45 -1.40 -1.54 -10.10
N THR A 46 -1.36 -2.44 -11.07
CA THR A 46 -2.42 -2.61 -12.07
C THR A 46 -3.32 -3.76 -11.62
N TYR A 47 -4.62 -3.51 -11.64
CA TYR A 47 -5.64 -4.48 -11.32
C TYR A 47 -6.46 -4.75 -12.58
N THR A 48 -6.52 -6.02 -12.98
CA THR A 48 -7.31 -6.47 -14.13
C THR A 48 -8.49 -7.29 -13.63
N GLY A 49 -9.69 -7.00 -14.13
CA GLY A 49 -10.91 -7.54 -13.54
C GLY A 49 -12.17 -7.32 -14.35
N LYS A 50 -13.31 -7.43 -13.67
CA LYS A 50 -14.63 -7.31 -14.28
C LYS A 50 -15.45 -6.23 -13.61
N ARG A 51 -16.32 -5.59 -14.38
CA ARG A 51 -17.39 -4.72 -13.88
C ARG A 51 -18.73 -5.44 -14.00
N THR A 52 -19.56 -5.35 -12.97
CA THR A 52 -20.89 -5.94 -12.93
C THR A 52 -21.96 -4.97 -12.43
N ILE A 53 -23.18 -5.18 -12.91
CA ILE A 53 -24.41 -4.64 -12.33
C ILE A 53 -25.18 -5.83 -11.76
N GLY A 54 -25.24 -5.94 -10.43
CA GLY A 54 -25.68 -7.17 -9.79
C GLY A 54 -24.84 -8.36 -10.25
N THR A 55 -25.47 -9.35 -10.87
CA THR A 55 -24.80 -10.55 -11.42
C THR A 55 -24.39 -10.44 -12.88
N THR A 56 -24.76 -9.35 -13.57
CA THR A 56 -24.51 -9.19 -15.01
C THR A 56 -23.15 -8.53 -15.24
N VAL A 57 -22.27 -9.17 -16.01
CA VAL A 57 -20.98 -8.60 -16.42
C VAL A 57 -21.21 -7.57 -17.52
N VAL A 58 -20.71 -6.35 -17.31
CA VAL A 58 -20.80 -5.25 -18.28
C VAL A 58 -19.46 -4.89 -18.92
N SER A 59 -18.34 -5.29 -18.31
CA SER A 59 -17.00 -5.12 -18.88
C SER A 59 -16.03 -6.17 -18.34
N ASP A 60 -15.19 -6.69 -19.24
CA ASP A 60 -14.12 -7.67 -19.01
C ASP A 60 -13.15 -7.58 -20.20
N ALA A 61 -11.82 -7.42 -20.08
CA ALA A 61 -10.94 -7.31 -18.92
C ALA A 61 -10.69 -5.83 -18.55
N TYR A 62 -11.44 -5.33 -17.57
CA TYR A 62 -11.41 -3.94 -17.14
C TYR A 62 -10.18 -3.66 -16.26
N ILE A 63 -9.51 -2.52 -16.50
CA ILE A 63 -8.26 -2.16 -15.82
C ILE A 63 -8.47 -0.97 -14.87
N VAL A 64 -8.03 -1.14 -13.63
CA VAL A 64 -7.86 -0.04 -12.65
C VAL A 64 -6.38 0.05 -12.29
N ARG A 65 -5.84 1.27 -12.26
CA ARG A 65 -4.44 1.52 -11.83
C ARG A 65 -4.42 2.29 -10.53
N ILE A 66 -3.60 1.85 -9.59
CA ILE A 66 -3.36 2.52 -8.32
C ILE A 66 -1.90 2.96 -8.28
N SER A 67 -1.68 4.27 -8.27
CA SER A 67 -0.36 4.88 -8.21
C SER A 67 -0.10 5.48 -6.84
N ARG A 68 1.03 5.15 -6.24
CA ARG A 68 1.47 5.74 -4.97
C ARG A 68 1.71 7.24 -5.10
N LEU A 69 1.20 8.03 -4.16
CA LEU A 69 1.52 9.46 -4.03
C LEU A 69 2.40 9.73 -2.79
N THR A 70 2.04 9.13 -1.65
CA THR A 70 2.82 9.17 -0.39
C THR A 70 2.84 7.79 0.26
N SER A 71 3.25 7.64 1.52
CA SER A 71 3.14 6.36 2.25
C SER A 71 1.69 5.97 2.59
N THR A 72 0.77 6.94 2.62
CA THR A 72 -0.64 6.74 3.03
C THR A 72 -1.64 7.27 2.02
N SER A 73 -1.21 7.75 0.86
CA SER A 73 -2.11 8.23 -0.18
C SER A 73 -1.73 7.73 -1.58
N VAL A 74 -2.75 7.56 -2.41
CA VAL A 74 -2.67 7.01 -3.76
C VAL A 74 -3.60 7.75 -4.71
N GLN A 75 -3.34 7.61 -6.01
CA GLN A 75 -4.27 7.98 -7.08
C GLN A 75 -4.84 6.71 -7.70
N VAL A 76 -6.17 6.61 -7.73
CA VAL A 76 -6.89 5.53 -8.41
C VAL A 76 -7.33 6.06 -9.78
N SER A 77 -6.88 5.41 -10.84
CA SER A 77 -7.19 5.76 -12.23
C SER A 77 -8.12 4.73 -12.85
N ALA A 78 -9.27 5.18 -13.33
CA ALA A 78 -10.31 4.36 -13.94
C ALA A 78 -11.24 5.24 -14.80
N ASP A 79 -11.81 4.68 -15.87
CA ASP A 79 -12.65 5.42 -16.82
C ASP A 79 -14.01 5.86 -16.26
N PHE A 80 -14.43 5.30 -15.12
CA PHE A 80 -15.68 5.68 -14.47
C PHE A 80 -15.57 7.01 -13.73
N TYR A 81 -14.35 7.52 -13.47
CA TYR A 81 -14.15 8.88 -13.01
C TYR A 81 -14.23 9.84 -14.18
N SER A 82 -14.97 10.93 -14.04
CA SER A 82 -15.06 11.99 -15.07
C SER A 82 -13.70 12.65 -15.36
N SER A 83 -12.84 12.78 -14.35
CA SER A 83 -11.45 13.24 -14.44
C SER A 83 -10.47 12.15 -14.88
N GLY A 84 -10.92 10.91 -15.04
CA GLY A 84 -10.09 9.72 -15.27
C GLY A 84 -9.37 9.18 -14.02
N SER A 85 -9.32 9.94 -12.92
CA SER A 85 -8.74 9.50 -11.65
C SER A 85 -9.21 10.31 -10.44
N ALA A 86 -9.04 9.74 -9.25
CA ALA A 86 -9.25 10.42 -7.98
C ALA A 86 -8.18 10.01 -6.96
N ASN A 87 -7.84 10.93 -6.06
CA ASN A 87 -6.87 10.68 -4.98
C ASN A 87 -7.59 10.13 -3.74
N TYR A 88 -6.93 9.23 -3.01
CA TYR A 88 -7.47 8.62 -1.80
C TYR A 88 -6.39 8.55 -0.72
N ASN A 89 -6.82 8.72 0.53
CA ASN A 89 -6.05 8.22 1.68
C ASN A 89 -6.27 6.72 1.81
N VAL A 90 -5.29 6.01 2.35
CA VAL A 90 -5.30 4.56 2.55
C VAL A 90 -5.01 4.28 4.01
N SER A 91 -5.81 3.40 4.61
CA SER A 91 -5.64 2.89 5.97
C SER A 91 -5.73 1.38 5.98
N LEU A 92 -5.01 0.72 6.89
CA LEU A 92 -5.13 -0.73 7.11
C LEU A 92 -6.06 -0.96 8.31
N GLN A 93 -7.15 -1.69 8.08
CA GLN A 93 -8.15 -2.05 9.11
C GLN A 93 -8.22 -3.57 9.19
N GLY A 94 -7.56 -4.15 10.19
CA GLY A 94 -7.32 -5.59 10.23
C GLY A 94 -6.48 -6.04 9.02
N ASN A 95 -7.08 -6.83 8.13
CA ASN A 95 -6.43 -7.34 6.92
C ASN A 95 -6.92 -6.66 5.62
N ILE A 96 -7.67 -5.57 5.74
CA ILE A 96 -8.31 -4.87 4.62
C ILE A 96 -7.71 -3.47 4.53
N TYR A 97 -7.20 -3.11 3.36
CA TYR A 97 -6.85 -1.73 3.06
C TYR A 97 -8.11 -0.99 2.63
N VAL A 98 -8.44 0.08 3.34
CA VAL A 98 -9.63 0.90 3.11
C VAL A 98 -9.19 2.26 2.60
N PHE A 99 -9.83 2.69 1.51
CA PHE A 99 -9.55 3.96 0.87
C PHE A 99 -10.61 4.97 1.28
N SER A 100 -10.21 6.21 1.52
CA SER A 100 -11.13 7.29 1.87
C SER A 100 -10.86 8.55 1.06
N ASN A 101 -11.96 9.17 0.61
CA ASN A 101 -11.98 10.48 -0.02
C ASN A 101 -13.29 11.17 0.40
N GLU A 102 -13.18 12.29 1.11
CA GLU A 102 -14.34 13.02 1.65
C GLU A 102 -15.20 13.70 0.57
N THR A 103 -14.65 13.88 -0.64
CA THR A 103 -15.35 14.48 -1.78
C THR A 103 -16.14 13.48 -2.60
N ASP A 104 -15.95 12.17 -2.38
CA ASP A 104 -16.65 11.11 -3.08
C ASP A 104 -17.17 10.05 -2.09
N PRO A 105 -18.30 10.31 -1.40
CA PRO A 105 -18.88 9.36 -0.44
C PRO A 105 -19.62 8.21 -1.13
N ASN A 106 -19.85 8.27 -2.44
CA ASN A 106 -20.65 7.30 -3.19
C ASN A 106 -19.81 6.14 -3.74
N ILE A 107 -18.53 6.09 -3.40
CA ILE A 107 -17.60 5.05 -3.80
C ILE A 107 -16.95 4.41 -2.56
N SER A 108 -16.93 3.08 -2.56
CA SER A 108 -16.23 2.27 -1.57
C SER A 108 -15.14 1.48 -2.28
N ILE A 109 -13.90 1.62 -1.80
CA ILE A 109 -12.74 0.93 -2.36
C ILE A 109 -12.02 0.18 -1.26
N THR A 110 -11.78 -1.11 -1.49
CA THR A 110 -11.02 -1.96 -0.57
C THR A 110 -10.04 -2.84 -1.31
N VAL A 111 -8.91 -3.13 -0.67
CA VAL A 111 -7.98 -4.16 -1.12
C VAL A 111 -7.82 -5.21 -0.01
N THR A 112 -8.03 -6.48 -0.36
CA THR A 112 -7.78 -7.63 0.52
C THR A 112 -6.86 -8.60 -0.21
N GLY A 113 -5.64 -8.78 0.30
CA GLY A 113 -4.60 -9.52 -0.42
C GLY A 113 -4.29 -8.87 -1.77
N LYS A 114 -4.53 -9.59 -2.87
CA LYS A 114 -4.37 -9.08 -4.24
C LYS A 114 -5.67 -8.58 -4.88
N THR A 115 -6.81 -8.71 -4.18
CA THR A 115 -8.12 -8.38 -4.76
C THR A 115 -8.48 -6.95 -4.46
N LEU A 116 -8.77 -6.16 -5.50
CA LEU A 116 -9.37 -4.84 -5.42
C LEU A 116 -10.88 -4.95 -5.66
N ASN A 117 -11.66 -4.42 -4.72
CA ASN A 117 -13.10 -4.27 -4.87
C ASN A 117 -13.45 -2.78 -4.86
N ILE A 118 -14.25 -2.35 -5.83
CA ILE A 118 -14.79 -0.99 -5.92
C ILE A 118 -16.29 -1.10 -6.11
N ASN A 119 -17.06 -0.47 -5.23
CA ASN A 119 -18.50 -0.31 -5.38
C ASN A 119 -18.81 1.17 -5.53
N TYR A 120 -19.54 1.56 -6.56
CA TYR A 120 -19.89 2.97 -6.77
C TYR A 120 -21.28 3.14 -7.38
N LEU A 121 -21.95 4.22 -6.99
CA LEU A 121 -23.19 4.64 -7.62
C LEU A 121 -22.90 5.34 -8.95
N THR A 122 -23.45 4.83 -10.03
CA THR A 122 -23.33 5.47 -11.35
C THR A 122 -24.27 6.67 -11.48
N VAL A 123 -24.02 7.54 -12.46
CA VAL A 123 -24.93 8.65 -12.82
C VAL A 123 -26.34 8.14 -13.19
N GLY A 124 -26.45 6.91 -13.69
CA GLY A 124 -27.73 6.25 -13.99
C GLY A 124 -28.48 5.70 -12.76
N GLY A 125 -27.95 5.89 -11.55
CA GLY A 125 -28.61 5.52 -10.29
C GLY A 125 -28.50 4.04 -9.90
N TYR A 126 -27.73 3.23 -10.62
CA TYR A 126 -27.46 1.84 -10.26
C TYR A 126 -26.07 1.66 -9.69
N MET A 127 -25.93 0.69 -8.78
CA MET A 127 -24.65 0.29 -8.20
C MET A 127 -23.85 -0.55 -9.20
N MET A 128 -22.62 -0.14 -9.42
CA MET A 128 -21.62 -0.89 -10.17
C MET A 128 -20.62 -1.50 -9.20
N THR A 129 -20.26 -2.76 -9.43
CA THR A 129 -19.16 -3.41 -8.72
C THR A 129 -18.04 -3.68 -9.69
N TYR A 130 -16.82 -3.34 -9.32
CA TYR A 130 -15.60 -3.82 -9.95
C TYR A 130 -14.87 -4.75 -8.99
N THR A 131 -14.43 -5.90 -9.50
CA THR A 131 -13.53 -6.80 -8.80
C THR A 131 -12.36 -7.14 -9.72
N GLY A 132 -11.15 -6.83 -9.28
CA GLY A 132 -9.93 -7.10 -10.03
C GLY A 132 -8.81 -7.69 -9.18
N ILE A 133 -7.86 -8.33 -9.85
CA ILE A 133 -6.70 -8.94 -9.23
C ILE A 133 -5.46 -8.15 -9.63
N LYS A 134 -4.60 -7.88 -8.65
CA LYS A 134 -3.29 -7.27 -8.84
C LYS A 134 -2.39 -8.20 -9.64
N ASP A 135 -1.83 -7.68 -10.73
CA ASP A 135 -0.82 -8.37 -11.54
C ASP A 135 0.45 -8.70 -10.70
#